data_AF-A0A9D1W603-F1
#
_entry.id   AF-A0A9D1W603-F1
#
_cell.length_a   1.000
_cell.length_b   1.000
_cell.length_c   1.000
_cell.angle_alpha   90.00
_cell.angle_beta   90.00
_cell.angle_gamma   90.00
#
_symmetry.space_group_name_H-M   'P 1'
#
loop_
_entity.id
_entity.type
_entity.pdbx_description
1 polymer ?
#
loop_
_entity_poly.entity_id
_entity_poly.type
_entity_poly.pdbx_seq_one_letter_code
_entity_poly.pdbx_strand_id
1 'polypeptide(L)'
;VSMDCGIKNLSVMLFEFDATKLVPLRSRTNRFTHLAEYPETDYDISMLFDSDAAWADIHEAIMGQKKASALVKEAAFVDEYRGKQIPAGKKSVTIRLTIGSGEKTLTSQEIEAAAGQVMKKLGKKLGAELRTQ
;
A
#
# COMPACT_ATOMS: atom_id res chain seq x y z
N VAL A 1 -13.54 33.98 -7.41
CA VAL A 1 -14.19 32.76 -7.93
C VAL A 1 -15.08 32.07 -6.88
N SER A 2 -14.57 31.52 -5.75
CA SER A 2 -15.46 30.85 -4.77
C SER A 2 -16.40 31.82 -4.03
N MET A 3 -15.95 33.04 -3.72
CA MET A 3 -16.78 34.07 -3.08
C MET A 3 -17.83 34.67 -4.03
N ASP A 4 -17.53 34.73 -5.33
CA ASP A 4 -18.45 35.27 -6.35
C ASP A 4 -19.64 34.33 -6.61
N CYS A 5 -19.47 33.03 -6.32
CA CYS A 5 -20.54 32.03 -6.36
C CYS A 5 -21.43 32.02 -5.11
N GLY A 6 -21.23 32.95 -4.16
CA GLY A 6 -22.04 33.07 -2.94
C GLY A 6 -21.83 31.97 -1.89
N ILE A 7 -20.82 31.12 -2.05
CA ILE A 7 -20.53 30.03 -1.11
C ILE A 7 -19.69 30.59 0.04
N LYS A 8 -20.34 30.86 1.18
CA LYS A 8 -19.67 31.28 2.41
C LYS A 8 -19.16 30.06 3.19
N ASN A 9 -17.87 30.08 3.56
CA ASN A 9 -17.17 29.06 4.35
C ASN A 9 -17.41 27.61 3.88
N LEU A 10 -16.69 27.15 2.86
CA LEU A 10 -16.56 25.71 2.63
C LEU A 10 -15.25 25.36 1.93
N SER A 11 -14.59 24.31 2.42
CA SER A 11 -13.69 23.48 1.63
C SER A 11 -14.51 22.83 0.51
N VAL A 12 -14.72 23.56 -0.60
CA VAL A 12 -15.43 23.06 -1.79
C VAL A 12 -14.44 22.32 -2.67
N MET A 13 -14.79 21.10 -3.08
CA MET A 13 -14.01 20.30 -4.02
C MET A 13 -14.91 19.95 -5.21
N LEU A 14 -14.44 20.24 -6.42
CA LEU A 14 -15.13 19.97 -7.68
C LEU A 14 -14.29 19.00 -8.51
N PHE A 15 -14.93 18.00 -9.11
CA PHE A 15 -14.32 17.17 -10.13
C PHE A 15 -15.33 16.89 -11.25
N GLU A 16 -14.83 16.67 -12.45
CA GLU A 16 -15.64 16.34 -13.64
C GLU A 16 -14.98 15.14 -14.33
N PHE A 17 -15.80 14.19 -14.80
CA PHE A 17 -15.35 13.10 -15.64
C PHE A 17 -16.17 13.06 -16.93
N ASP A 18 -15.49 12.79 -18.04
CA ASP A 18 -16.12 12.52 -19.32
C ASP A 18 -16.66 11.08 -19.32
N ALA A 19 -17.99 10.95 -19.23
CA ALA A 19 -18.67 9.67 -19.22
C ALA A 19 -18.37 8.82 -20.47
N THR A 20 -18.06 9.44 -21.62
CA THR A 20 -17.78 8.72 -22.87
C THR A 20 -16.42 8.01 -22.85
N LYS A 21 -15.51 8.44 -21.96
CA LYS A 21 -14.20 7.80 -21.75
C LYS A 21 -14.26 6.66 -20.73
N LEU A 22 -15.37 6.48 -20.03
CA LEU A 22 -15.56 5.36 -19.10
C LEU A 22 -15.85 4.09 -19.92
N VAL A 23 -14.82 3.26 -20.09
CA VAL A 23 -14.96 1.95 -20.73
C VAL A 23 -15.54 0.97 -19.71
N PRO A 24 -16.75 0.42 -19.92
CA PRO A 24 -17.29 -0.59 -19.02
C PRO A 24 -16.37 -1.80 -18.99
N LEU A 25 -15.98 -2.24 -17.81
CA LEU A 25 -15.28 -3.52 -17.67
C LEU A 25 -16.19 -4.61 -18.25
N ARG A 26 -15.61 -5.50 -19.09
CA ARG A 26 -16.37 -6.61 -19.67
C ARG A 26 -16.99 -7.42 -18.53
N SER A 27 -18.32 -7.48 -18.54
CA SER A 27 -19.09 -8.31 -17.61
C SER A 27 -18.62 -9.76 -17.73
N ARG A 28 -18.02 -10.28 -16.65
CA ARG A 28 -17.67 -11.69 -16.41
C ARG A 28 -16.42 -12.24 -17.11
N THR A 29 -15.25 -11.81 -16.66
CA THR A 29 -14.15 -12.77 -16.42
C THR A 29 -14.21 -13.24 -14.98
N ASN A 30 -15.28 -13.96 -14.63
CA ASN A 30 -15.35 -14.62 -13.33
C ASN A 30 -14.36 -15.78 -13.36
N ARG A 31 -13.13 -15.52 -12.90
CA ARG A 31 -12.13 -16.56 -12.68
C ARG A 31 -12.42 -17.18 -11.32
N PHE A 32 -12.66 -18.48 -11.30
CA PHE A 32 -12.63 -19.23 -10.07
C PHE A 32 -11.22 -19.20 -9.50
N THR A 33 -11.10 -18.75 -8.26
CA THR A 33 -9.86 -18.81 -7.49
C THR A 33 -10.18 -19.69 -6.29
N HIS A 34 -9.38 -20.74 -6.10
CA HIS A 34 -9.54 -21.59 -4.92
C HIS A 34 -9.38 -20.74 -3.66
N LEU A 35 -10.14 -21.06 -2.63
CA LEU A 35 -9.87 -20.54 -1.29
C LEU A 35 -8.49 -21.01 -0.86
N ALA A 36 -7.81 -20.20 -0.06
CA ALA A 36 -6.52 -20.58 0.48
C ALA A 36 -6.66 -21.87 1.32
N GLU A 37 -5.94 -22.92 0.92
CA GLU A 37 -5.90 -24.18 1.66
C GLU A 37 -5.09 -24.04 2.96
N TYR A 38 -4.17 -23.09 3.00
CA TYR A 38 -3.30 -22.78 4.13
C TYR A 38 -3.61 -21.39 4.68
N PRO A 39 -3.42 -21.17 5.99
CA PRO A 39 -3.70 -19.87 6.60
C PRO A 39 -2.77 -18.78 6.04
N GLU A 40 -3.34 -17.62 5.81
CA GLU A 40 -2.63 -16.38 5.53
C GLU A 40 -2.50 -15.58 6.83
N THR A 41 -1.46 -14.76 6.94
CA THR A 41 -1.19 -13.93 8.11
C THR A 41 -1.01 -12.49 7.70
N ASP A 42 -1.66 -11.59 8.43
CA ASP A 42 -1.42 -10.16 8.32
C ASP A 42 -0.18 -9.78 9.14
N TYR A 43 0.75 -9.09 8.50
CA TYR A 43 1.99 -8.60 9.12
C TYR A 43 2.17 -7.12 8.80
N ASP A 44 2.09 -6.27 9.82
CA ASP A 44 2.18 -4.82 9.68
C ASP A 44 3.65 -4.38 9.77
N ILE A 45 4.10 -3.61 8.77
CA ILE A 45 5.41 -2.94 8.78
C ILE A 45 5.23 -1.42 8.76
N SER A 46 6.00 -0.71 9.56
CA SER A 46 6.04 0.76 9.53
C SER A 46 7.41 1.24 9.05
N MET A 47 7.41 2.04 7.98
CA MET A 47 8.62 2.58 7.38
C MET A 47 8.53 4.09 7.21
N LEU A 48 9.68 4.76 7.26
CA LEU A 48 9.83 6.18 7.00
C LEU A 48 10.01 6.40 5.50
N PHE A 49 9.21 7.28 4.92
CA PHE A 49 9.28 7.70 3.53
C PHE A 49 9.45 9.22 3.45
N ASP A 50 9.87 9.73 2.30
CA ASP A 50 9.78 11.16 2.02
C ASP A 50 8.32 11.63 2.06
N SER A 51 8.14 12.88 2.50
CA SER A 51 6.82 13.44 2.80
C SER A 51 5.86 13.48 1.60
N ASP A 52 6.41 13.48 0.40
CA ASP A 52 5.75 13.51 -0.91
C ASP A 52 5.59 12.11 -1.55
N ALA A 53 6.17 11.06 -0.98
CA ALA A 53 6.06 9.71 -1.50
C ALA A 53 4.58 9.28 -1.63
N ALA A 54 4.14 8.99 -2.86
CA ALA A 54 2.76 8.61 -3.10
C ALA A 54 2.53 7.15 -2.72
N TRP A 55 1.34 6.86 -2.18
CA TRP A 55 0.94 5.48 -1.87
C TRP A 55 1.01 4.57 -3.10
N ALA A 56 0.64 5.09 -4.28
CA ALA A 56 0.70 4.34 -5.53
C ALA A 56 2.11 3.81 -5.82
N ASP A 57 3.15 4.62 -5.58
CA ASP A 57 4.54 4.22 -5.80
C ASP A 57 5.01 3.19 -4.77
N ILE A 58 4.60 3.35 -3.51
CA ILE A 58 4.86 2.38 -2.44
C ILE A 58 4.21 1.03 -2.78
N HIS A 59 2.93 1.07 -3.14
CA HIS A 59 2.16 -0.11 -3.50
C HIS A 59 2.74 -0.81 -4.74
N GLU A 60 3.06 -0.07 -5.80
CA GLU A 60 3.72 -0.63 -7.00
C GLU A 60 5.12 -1.18 -6.68
N ALA A 61 5.85 -0.54 -5.77
CA ALA A 61 7.12 -1.08 -5.30
C ALA A 61 6.95 -2.41 -4.54
N ILE A 62 5.81 -2.72 -3.94
CA ILE A 62 5.55 -4.00 -3.26
C ILE A 62 4.94 -5.01 -4.23
N MET A 63 3.82 -4.64 -4.85
CA MET A 63 2.89 -5.49 -5.60
C MET A 63 3.10 -5.50 -7.11
N GLY A 64 3.98 -4.63 -7.63
CA GLY A 64 4.32 -4.59 -9.06
C GLY A 64 4.96 -5.87 -9.57
N GLN A 65 5.21 -5.92 -10.89
CA GLN A 65 5.61 -7.15 -11.61
C GLN A 65 6.77 -7.94 -10.98
N LYS A 66 7.74 -7.24 -10.37
CA LYS A 66 8.89 -7.85 -9.69
C LYS A 66 8.70 -7.90 -8.19
N LYS A 67 7.77 -8.71 -7.67
CA LYS A 67 7.51 -8.83 -6.21
C LYS A 67 8.79 -9.13 -5.43
N ALA A 68 8.90 -8.59 -4.21
CA ALA A 68 10.05 -8.86 -3.33
C ALA A 68 10.05 -10.31 -2.81
N SER A 69 8.86 -10.87 -2.63
CA SER A 69 8.60 -12.25 -2.22
C SER A 69 7.34 -12.75 -2.93
N ALA A 70 7.33 -14.02 -3.35
CA ALA A 70 6.13 -14.66 -3.90
C ALA A 70 5.07 -14.95 -2.81
N LEU A 71 5.47 -14.91 -1.53
CA LEU A 71 4.60 -15.15 -0.39
C LEU A 71 3.69 -13.95 -0.07
N VAL A 72 4.02 -12.75 -0.56
CA VAL A 72 3.20 -11.54 -0.35
C VAL A 72 2.03 -11.56 -1.34
N LYS A 73 0.83 -11.72 -0.79
CA LYS A 73 -0.43 -11.81 -1.54
C LYS A 73 -1.06 -10.46 -1.76
N GLU A 74 -1.01 -9.58 -0.76
CA GLU A 74 -1.64 -8.26 -0.77
C GLU A 74 -0.83 -7.24 0.05
N ALA A 75 -1.01 -5.95 -0.25
CA ALA A 75 -0.43 -4.86 0.53
C ALA A 75 -1.45 -3.73 0.71
N ALA A 76 -1.90 -3.51 1.94
CA ALA A 76 -2.88 -2.48 2.25
C ALA A 76 -2.28 -1.30 3.02
N PHE A 77 -2.77 -0.10 2.72
CA PHE A 77 -2.47 1.09 3.51
C PHE A 77 -3.22 1.02 4.83
N VAL A 78 -2.50 1.21 5.94
CA VAL A 78 -3.09 1.23 7.29
C VAL A 78 -3.17 2.65 7.81
N ASP A 79 -2.02 3.31 7.97
CA ASP A 79 -1.95 4.67 8.49
C ASP A 79 -0.76 5.47 7.94
N GLU A 80 -0.85 6.79 8.12
CA GLU A 80 0.25 7.72 7.91
C GLU A 80 0.39 8.60 9.16
N TYR A 81 1.61 8.69 9.70
CA TYR A 81 1.94 9.48 10.89
C TYR A 81 3.04 10.51 10.59
N ARG A 82 2.81 11.75 11.01
CA ARG A 82 3.71 12.91 10.81
C ARG A 82 3.99 13.69 12.11
N GLY A 83 3.87 13.03 13.26
CA GLY A 83 4.05 13.72 14.55
C GLY A 83 5.52 14.00 14.90
N LYS A 84 5.74 14.53 16.11
CA LYS A 84 7.02 15.07 16.58
C LYS A 84 8.21 14.09 16.53
N GLN A 85 7.94 12.79 16.52
CA GLN A 85 8.98 11.74 16.46
C GLN A 85 9.46 11.46 15.02
N ILE A 86 8.84 12.07 14.01
CA ILE A 86 9.21 11.89 12.61
C ILE A 86 10.13 13.02 12.17
N PRO A 87 11.29 12.71 11.56
CA PRO A 87 12.19 13.73 11.03
C PRO A 87 11.47 14.67 10.06
N ALA A 88 11.91 15.94 10.03
CA ALA A 88 11.39 16.91 9.08
C ALA A 88 11.54 16.41 7.63
N GLY A 89 10.50 16.58 6.81
CA GLY A 89 10.50 16.10 5.42
C GLY A 89 10.21 14.60 5.26
N LYS A 90 10.01 13.85 6.35
CA LYS A 90 9.61 12.43 6.32
C LYS A 90 8.18 12.23 6.82
N LYS A 91 7.65 11.04 6.56
CA LYS A 91 6.39 10.51 7.09
C LYS A 91 6.55 9.02 7.41
N SER A 92 5.93 8.55 8.48
CA SER A 92 5.82 7.10 8.74
C SER A 92 4.56 6.59 8.04
N VAL A 93 4.69 5.52 7.26
CA VAL A 93 3.55 4.83 6.66
C VAL A 93 3.53 3.40 7.19
N THR A 94 2.38 2.98 7.73
CA THR A 94 2.16 1.58 8.12
C THR A 94 1.45 0.85 6.99
N ILE A 95 2.01 -0.31 6.65
CA ILE A 95 1.61 -1.14 5.54
C ILE A 95 1.29 -2.52 6.08
N ARG A 96 0.08 -3.01 5.83
CA ARG A 96 -0.30 -4.39 6.14
C ARG A 96 0.03 -5.28 4.97
N LEU A 97 0.88 -6.28 5.21
CA LEU A 97 1.19 -7.32 4.24
C LEU A 97 0.37 -8.55 4.58
N THR A 98 -0.42 -9.05 3.62
CA THR A 98 -1.01 -10.39 3.74
C THR A 98 -0.02 -11.39 3.16
N ILE A 99 0.52 -12.26 4.01
CA ILE A 99 1.58 -13.20 3.70
C ILE A 99 1.04 -14.62 3.83
N GLY A 100 1.23 -15.44 2.79
CA GLY A 100 0.74 -16.81 2.76
C GLY A 100 1.37 -17.64 1.65
N SER A 101 1.30 -18.95 1.80
CA SER A 101 1.74 -19.91 0.77
C SER A 101 0.55 -20.75 0.30
N GLY A 102 0.57 -21.13 -0.98
CA GLY A 102 -0.41 -22.08 -1.51
C GLY A 102 -0.05 -23.55 -1.25
N GLU A 103 1.11 -23.82 -0.66
CA GLU A 103 1.66 -25.17 -0.55
C GLU A 103 1.85 -25.64 0.91
N LYS A 104 1.92 -24.72 1.87
CA LYS A 104 2.16 -25.04 3.28
C LYS A 104 1.77 -23.91 4.22
N THR A 105 1.57 -24.24 5.49
CA THR A 105 1.54 -23.25 6.58
C THR A 105 2.94 -22.65 6.76
N LEU A 106 3.01 -21.32 6.79
CA LEU A 106 4.27 -20.62 7.00
C LEU A 106 4.66 -20.56 8.47
N THR A 107 5.95 -20.65 8.74
CA THR A 107 6.52 -20.37 10.05
C THR A 107 6.70 -18.86 10.27
N SER A 108 6.77 -18.42 11.53
CA SER A 108 7.05 -17.01 11.86
C SER A 108 8.33 -16.49 11.20
N GLN A 109 9.37 -17.33 11.12
CA GLN A 109 10.65 -16.99 10.49
C GLN A 109 10.52 -16.73 8.98
N GLU A 110 9.67 -17.49 8.29
CA GLU A 110 9.41 -17.28 6.85
C GLU A 110 8.60 -16.02 6.60
N ILE A 111 7.64 -15.71 7.48
CA ILE A 111 6.84 -14.48 7.43
C ILE A 111 7.74 -13.26 7.64
N GLU A 112 8.59 -13.28 8.66
CA GLU A 112 9.57 -12.22 8.95
C GLU A 112 10.57 -12.05 7.82
N ALA A 113 11.05 -13.16 7.22
CA ALA A 113 11.95 -13.10 6.08
C ALA A 113 11.29 -12.44 4.85
N ALA A 114 10.02 -12.78 4.57
CA ALA A 114 9.26 -12.17 3.48
C ALA A 114 9.02 -10.67 3.72
N ALA A 115 8.60 -10.26 4.93
CA ALA A 115 8.47 -8.86 5.32
C ALA A 115 9.82 -8.13 5.20
N GLY A 116 10.91 -8.76 5.65
CA GLY A 116 12.27 -8.23 5.52
C GLY A 116 12.72 -7.99 4.08
N GLN A 117 12.33 -8.87 3.14
CA GLN A 117 12.59 -8.68 1.72
C GLN A 117 11.83 -7.46 1.16
N VAL A 118 10.57 -7.27 1.57
CA VAL A 118 9.77 -6.10 1.20
C VAL A 118 10.42 -4.82 1.73
N MET A 119 10.78 -4.78 3.01
CA MET A 119 11.45 -3.62 3.62
C MET A 119 12.75 -3.27 2.92
N LYS A 120 13.59 -4.28 2.61
CA LYS A 120 14.83 -4.07 1.83
C LYS A 120 14.56 -3.51 0.43
N LYS A 121 13.51 -3.96 -0.24
CA LYS A 121 13.14 -3.46 -1.57
C LYS A 121 12.64 -2.01 -1.51
N LEU A 122 11.80 -1.68 -0.53
CA LEU A 122 11.33 -0.32 -0.30
C LEU A 122 12.50 0.62 0.03
N GLY A 123 13.45 0.19 0.87
CA GLY A 123 14.67 0.94 1.14
C GLY A 123 15.50 1.23 -0.11
N LYS A 124 15.66 0.24 -0.99
CA LYS A 124 16.42 0.41 -2.25
C LYS A 124 15.71 1.29 -3.28
N LYS A 125 14.38 1.16 -3.42
CA LYS A 125 13.63 1.86 -4.47
C LYS A 125 13.20 3.27 -4.08
N LEU A 126 12.82 3.47 -2.82
CA LEU A 126 12.17 4.69 -2.34
C LEU A 126 12.93 5.35 -1.19
N GLY A 127 14.15 4.89 -0.88
CA GLY A 127 14.94 5.42 0.23
C GLY A 127 14.25 5.24 1.59
N ALA A 128 13.38 4.23 1.70
CA ALA A 128 12.58 4.01 2.90
C ALA A 128 13.43 3.40 4.03
N GLU A 129 13.25 3.91 5.25
CA GLU A 129 14.01 3.47 6.43
C GLU A 129 13.08 2.74 7.40
N LEU A 130 13.62 1.74 8.11
CA LEU A 130 12.86 1.08 9.17
C LEU A 130 12.60 2.08 10.28
N ARG A 131 11.34 2.20 10.72
CA ARG A 131 11.04 2.92 11.95
C ARG A 131 11.58 2.12 13.13
N THR A 132 12.75 2.48 13.64
CA THR A 132 13.25 1.91 14.89
C THR A 132 12.36 2.44 16.01
N GLN A 133 11.71 1.54 16.76
CA GLN A 133 10.97 1.89 17.98
C GLN A 133 11.93 2.28 19.10
#